data_AF-A0A258L7W7-F1
#
_entry.id   AF-A0A258L7W7-F1
#
_cell.length_a   1.000
_cell.length_b   1.000
_cell.length_c   1.000
_cell.angle_alpha   90.00
_cell.angle_beta   90.00
_cell.angle_gamma   90.00
#
_symmetry.space_group_name_H-M   'P 1'
#
loop_
_entity.id
_entity.type
_entity.pdbx_description
1 polymer ?
#
loop_
_entity_poly.entity_id
_entity_poly.type
_entity_poly.pdbx_seq_one_letter_code
_entity_poly.pdbx_strand_id
1 'polypeptide(L)'
;MKALKQVTINLITPDNGEKFVIEMDNATLTNIAGFQADNADLTLTINRSDLEQTMMGAKTLEAQIADGAAKVEGEIGVLKQLAATMIDFDPRFEIMPGTKGKTTAVAHADAYEAQAGKVIAE
;
A
#
# COMPACT_ATOMS: atom_id res chain seq x y z
N MET A 1 16.18 8.31 13.92
CA MET A 1 15.07 8.35 12.94
C MET A 1 15.63 8.84 11.63
N LYS A 2 15.59 8.03 10.57
CA LYS A 2 15.92 8.48 9.22
C LYS A 2 14.73 9.33 8.77
N ALA A 3 14.95 10.57 8.34
CA ALA A 3 13.88 11.41 7.82
C ALA A 3 13.18 10.65 6.68
N LEU A 4 11.85 10.62 6.69
CA LEU A 4 11.07 10.11 5.56
C LEU A 4 11.38 11.02 4.38
N LYS A 5 11.93 10.43 3.31
CA LYS A 5 12.19 11.17 2.08
C LYS A 5 10.83 11.54 1.48
N GLN A 6 10.68 12.79 1.05
CA GLN A 6 9.54 13.20 0.22
C GLN A 6 9.50 12.32 -1.04
N VAL A 7 8.32 11.84 -1.39
CA VAL A 7 8.12 10.95 -2.53
C VAL A 7 6.88 11.39 -3.28
N THR A 8 6.97 11.40 -4.61
CA THR A 8 5.84 11.60 -5.52
C THR A 8 5.71 10.41 -6.47
N ILE A 9 4.55 9.76 -6.48
CA ILE A 9 4.24 8.60 -7.32
C ILE A 9 3.04 8.93 -8.21
N ASN A 10 3.15 8.68 -9.51
CA ASN A 10 2.00 8.62 -10.40
C ASN A 10 1.45 7.19 -10.41
N LEU A 11 0.15 7.04 -10.16
CA LEU A 11 -0.58 5.78 -10.33
C LEU A 11 -1.56 5.92 -11.49
N ILE A 12 -1.49 5.01 -12.45
CA ILE A 12 -2.36 4.98 -13.63
C ILE A 12 -3.07 3.64 -13.68
N THR A 13 -4.40 3.68 -13.72
CA THR A 13 -5.26 2.50 -13.87
C THR A 13 -5.95 2.53 -15.23
N PRO A 14 -5.39 1.84 -16.26
CA PRO A 14 -5.82 2.03 -17.63
C PRO A 14 -7.17 1.39 -17.96
N ASP A 15 -7.60 0.39 -17.17
CA ASP A 15 -8.88 -0.31 -17.31
C ASP A 15 -10.09 0.56 -16.94
N ASN A 16 -9.95 1.46 -15.98
CA ASN A 16 -11.00 2.42 -15.60
C ASN A 16 -10.68 3.88 -16.00
N GLY A 17 -9.47 4.12 -16.54
CA GLY A 17 -9.02 5.44 -16.99
C GLY A 17 -8.64 6.41 -15.87
N GLU A 18 -8.62 5.96 -14.63
CA GLU A 18 -8.26 6.81 -13.49
C GLU A 18 -6.75 7.02 -13.40
N LYS A 19 -6.40 8.15 -12.79
CA LYS A 19 -5.02 8.60 -12.58
C LYS A 19 -4.94 9.27 -11.23
N PHE A 20 -3.85 9.05 -10.53
CA PHE A 20 -3.62 9.63 -9.23
C PHE A 20 -2.20 10.12 -9.11
N VAL A 21 -2.03 11.26 -8.44
CA VAL A 21 -0.77 11.59 -7.77
C VAL A 21 -0.86 11.08 -6.34
N ILE A 22 0.14 10.34 -5.91
CA ILE A 22 0.31 9.92 -4.52
C ILE A 22 1.55 10.64 -4.00
N GLU A 23 1.40 11.39 -2.91
CA GLU A 23 2.50 12.12 -2.30
C GLU A 23 2.69 11.66 -0.87
N MET A 24 3.94 11.42 -0.49
CA MET A 24 4.32 11.23 0.90
C MET A 24 5.23 12.39 1.31
N ASP A 25 4.73 13.25 2.19
CA ASP A 25 5.51 14.36 2.74
C ASP A 25 5.12 14.60 4.21
N ASN A 26 6.10 14.97 5.05
CA ASN A 26 5.89 15.24 6.48
C ASN A 26 5.08 14.13 7.21
N ALA A 27 5.39 12.86 6.91
CA ALA A 27 4.68 11.69 7.44
C ALA A 27 3.18 11.62 7.10
N THR A 28 2.73 12.34 6.07
CA THR A 28 1.37 12.32 5.54
C THR A 28 1.38 11.70 4.14
N LEU A 29 0.51 10.72 3.91
CA LEU A 29 0.27 10.13 2.60
C LEU A 29 -1.02 10.71 2.01
N THR A 30 -0.92 11.41 0.89
CA THR A 30 -2.06 12.00 0.17
C THR A 30 -2.25 11.30 -1.18
N ASN A 31 -3.49 11.25 -1.64
CA ASN A 31 -3.81 10.88 -3.01
C ASN A 31 -4.67 11.98 -3.65
N ILE A 32 -4.43 12.26 -4.93
CA ILE A 32 -5.14 13.29 -5.69
C ILE A 32 -5.60 12.69 -7.01
N ALA A 33 -6.90 12.47 -7.14
CA ALA A 33 -7.51 11.89 -8.33
C ALA A 33 -7.52 12.88 -9.50
N GLY A 34 -7.29 12.37 -10.71
CA GLY A 34 -7.35 13.12 -11.97
C GLY A 34 -6.07 13.88 -12.34
N PHE A 35 -5.02 13.79 -11.51
CA PHE A 35 -3.74 14.47 -11.75
C PHE A 35 -2.60 13.49 -11.97
N GLN A 36 -1.54 13.98 -12.59
CA GLN A 36 -0.21 13.36 -12.65
C GLN A 36 0.83 14.45 -12.40
N ALA A 37 1.90 14.11 -11.70
CA ALA A 37 3.04 14.99 -11.52
C ALA A 37 4.02 14.82 -12.69
N ASP A 38 4.50 15.93 -13.26
CA ASP A 38 5.47 15.91 -14.35
C ASP A 38 6.83 15.35 -13.90
N ASN A 39 7.18 15.54 -12.62
CA ASN A 39 8.44 15.11 -12.02
C ASN A 39 8.20 14.08 -10.90
N ALA A 40 7.46 13.01 -11.20
CA ALA A 40 7.27 11.92 -10.25
C ALA A 40 8.57 11.10 -10.09
N ASP A 41 8.87 10.67 -8.86
CA ASP A 41 9.97 9.72 -8.59
C ASP A 41 9.67 8.34 -9.19
N LEU A 42 8.38 8.01 -9.31
CA LEU A 42 7.89 6.73 -9.80
C LEU A 42 6.58 6.90 -10.57
N THR A 43 6.43 6.19 -11.67
CA THR A 43 5.13 5.97 -12.32
C THR A 43 4.80 4.49 -12.32
N LEU A 44 3.70 4.13 -11.67
CA LEU A 44 3.14 2.79 -11.61
C LEU A 44 1.89 2.72 -12.49
N THR A 45 1.92 1.88 -13.50
CA THR A 45 0.76 1.57 -14.35
C THR A 45 0.30 0.15 -14.09
N ILE A 46 -0.91 -0.04 -13.59
CA ILE A 46 -1.49 -1.34 -13.23
C ILE A 46 -3.01 -1.24 -13.37
N ASN A 47 -3.69 -2.28 -13.87
CA ASN A 47 -5.16 -2.26 -13.89
C ASN A 47 -5.71 -2.18 -12.45
N ARG A 48 -6.84 -1.50 -12.27
CA ARG A 48 -7.53 -1.44 -10.99
C ARG A 48 -7.87 -2.85 -10.48
N SER A 49 -8.32 -3.75 -11.36
CA SER A 49 -8.60 -5.13 -11.00
C SER A 49 -7.37 -5.89 -10.48
N ASP A 50 -6.18 -5.62 -11.03
CA ASP A 50 -4.92 -6.26 -10.64
C ASP A 50 -4.39 -5.68 -9.33
N LEU A 51 -4.53 -4.37 -9.13
CA LEU A 51 -4.23 -3.71 -7.87
C LEU A 51 -5.08 -4.28 -6.73
N GLU A 52 -6.36 -4.53 -6.98
CA GLU A 52 -7.27 -5.14 -6.01
C GLU A 52 -6.82 -6.55 -5.62
N GLN A 53 -6.26 -7.35 -6.54
CA GLN A 53 -5.68 -8.65 -6.18
C GLN A 53 -4.50 -8.52 -5.21
N THR A 54 -3.68 -7.49 -5.38
CA THR A 54 -2.61 -7.17 -4.43
C THR A 54 -3.16 -6.74 -3.08
N MET A 55 -4.17 -5.86 -3.08
CA MET A 55 -4.84 -5.45 -1.85
C MET A 55 -5.53 -6.61 -1.13
N MET A 56 -6.02 -7.62 -1.84
CA MET A 56 -6.60 -8.81 -1.23
C MET A 56 -5.57 -9.86 -0.79
N GLY A 57 -4.27 -9.65 -1.04
CA GLY A 57 -3.23 -10.64 -0.76
C GLY A 57 -3.23 -11.83 -1.72
N ALA A 58 -4.03 -11.80 -2.79
CA ALA A 58 -4.10 -12.88 -3.77
C ALA A 58 -2.83 -12.94 -4.65
N LYS A 59 -2.18 -11.80 -4.88
CA LYS A 59 -0.94 -11.70 -5.67
C LYS A 59 -0.12 -10.48 -5.27
N THR A 60 1.15 -10.68 -4.93
CA THR A 60 2.03 -9.57 -4.49
C THR A 60 2.29 -8.57 -5.62
N LEU A 61 2.60 -7.33 -5.25
CA LEU A 61 2.92 -6.28 -6.21
C LEU A 61 4.17 -6.64 -7.04
N GLU A 62 5.17 -7.26 -6.42
CA GLU A 62 6.37 -7.73 -7.11
C GLU A 62 6.05 -8.80 -8.15
N ALA A 63 5.09 -9.69 -7.86
CA ALA A 63 4.66 -10.69 -8.82
C ALA A 63 3.90 -10.06 -10.00
N GLN A 64 3.07 -9.04 -9.75
CA GLN A 64 2.42 -8.25 -10.79
C GLN A 64 3.44 -7.51 -11.68
N ILE A 65 4.55 -7.02 -11.10
CA ILE A 65 5.63 -6.38 -11.87
C ILE A 65 6.40 -7.42 -12.69
N ALA A 66 6.70 -8.58 -12.08
CA ALA A 66 7.49 -9.63 -12.70
C ALA A 66 6.82 -10.26 -13.93
N ASP A 67 5.50 -10.38 -13.94
CA ASP A 67 4.75 -10.92 -15.08
C ASP A 67 4.22 -9.86 -16.05
N GLY A 68 4.50 -8.59 -15.77
CA GLY A 68 4.20 -7.47 -16.66
C GLY A 68 2.77 -6.92 -16.55
N ALA A 69 1.96 -7.39 -15.61
CA ALA A 69 0.65 -6.80 -15.29
C ALA A 69 0.79 -5.38 -14.71
N ALA A 70 1.86 -5.13 -13.95
CA ALA A 70 2.26 -3.81 -13.49
C ALA A 70 3.52 -3.35 -14.24
N LYS A 71 3.50 -2.12 -14.75
CA LYS A 71 4.65 -1.45 -15.35
C LYS A 71 5.14 -0.37 -14.43
N VAL A 72 6.46 -0.28 -14.29
CA VAL A 72 7.10 0.67 -13.39
C VAL A 72 8.16 1.44 -14.16
N GLU A 73 8.08 2.77 -14.05
CA GLU A 73 9.02 3.71 -14.64
C GLU A 73 9.57 4.62 -13.53
N GLY A 74 10.90 4.76 -13.43
CA GLY A 74 11.55 5.52 -12.36
C GLY A 74 12.10 4.64 -11.22
N GLU A 75 12.09 5.17 -10.00
CA GLU A 75 12.82 4.62 -8.84
C GLU A 75 11.98 3.59 -8.06
N ILE A 76 12.07 2.30 -8.42
CA ILE A 76 11.32 1.19 -7.77
C ILE A 76 11.56 1.13 -6.25
N GLY A 77 12.73 1.57 -5.76
CA GLY A 77 13.07 1.61 -4.34
C GLY A 77 12.09 2.43 -3.49
N VAL A 78 11.37 3.37 -4.11
CA VAL A 78 10.29 4.14 -3.50
C VAL A 78 9.18 3.24 -2.94
N LEU A 79 8.79 2.18 -3.64
CA LEU A 79 7.78 1.23 -3.17
C LEU A 79 8.25 0.53 -1.90
N LYS A 80 9.53 0.15 -1.80
CA LYS A 80 10.06 -0.45 -0.57
C LYS A 80 10.07 0.54 0.60
N GLN A 81 10.32 1.81 0.33
CA GLN A 81 10.24 2.85 1.35
C GLN A 81 8.81 3.03 1.84
N LEU A 82 7.82 3.07 0.94
CA LEU A 82 6.41 3.15 1.30
C LEU A 82 5.97 1.93 2.13
N ALA A 83 6.32 0.72 1.67
CA ALA A 83 6.04 -0.52 2.37
C ALA A 83 6.59 -0.54 3.80
N ALA A 84 7.81 -0.01 4.01
CA ALA A 84 8.42 0.07 5.34
C ALA A 84 7.72 1.03 6.32
N THR A 85 6.79 1.86 5.84
CA THR A 85 5.97 2.76 6.67
C THR A 85 4.60 2.18 7.02
N MET A 86 4.20 1.08 6.38
CA MET A 86 2.94 0.40 6.66
C MET A 86 3.05 -0.37 7.97
N ILE A 87 1.95 -0.42 8.72
CA ILE A 87 1.86 -1.15 9.98
C ILE A 87 0.65 -2.06 9.95
N ASP A 88 0.77 -3.21 10.60
CA ASP A 88 -0.37 -4.09 10.84
C ASP A 88 -1.07 -3.68 12.14
N PHE A 89 -2.40 -3.64 12.10
CA PHE A 89 -3.23 -3.36 13.26
C PHE A 89 -3.71 -4.68 13.89
N ASP A 90 -3.64 -4.76 15.23
CA ASP A 90 -4.29 -5.85 15.97
C ASP A 90 -5.80 -5.59 16.05
N PRO A 91 -6.66 -6.41 15.42
CA PRO A 91 -8.11 -6.24 15.50
C PRO A 91 -8.67 -6.48 16.91
N ARG A 92 -7.90 -7.06 17.83
CA ARG A 92 -8.28 -7.33 19.23
C ARG A 92 -7.70 -6.30 20.20
N PHE A 93 -7.41 -5.09 19.72
CA PHE A 93 -6.98 -3.99 20.58
C PHE A 93 -7.99 -3.78 21.72
N GLU A 94 -7.49 -3.42 22.90
CA GLU A 94 -8.33 -3.23 24.07
C GLU A 94 -9.18 -1.96 23.94
N ILE A 95 -10.48 -2.06 24.20
CA ILE A 95 -11.38 -0.89 24.25
C ILE A 95 -11.34 -0.26 25.63
N MET A 96 -11.37 -1.08 26.69
CA MET A 96 -11.23 -0.62 28.07
C MET A 96 -9.80 -0.88 28.58
N PRO A 97 -9.20 0.06 29.33
CA PRO A 97 -7.87 -0.15 29.90
C PRO A 97 -7.81 -1.42 30.75
N GLY A 98 -6.88 -2.31 30.43
CA GLY A 98 -6.64 -3.55 31.19
C GLY A 98 -7.50 -4.74 30.74
N THR A 99 -8.29 -4.61 29.67
CA THR A 99 -9.07 -5.73 29.11
C THR A 99 -8.40 -6.40 27.92
N LYS A 100 -7.11 -6.12 27.68
CA LYS A 100 -6.35 -6.77 26.61
C LYS A 100 -6.38 -8.29 26.79
N GLY A 101 -6.95 -8.99 25.81
CA GLY A 101 -6.95 -10.44 25.77
C GLY A 101 -5.53 -10.99 25.55
N LYS A 102 -5.40 -12.32 25.52
CA LYS A 102 -4.13 -12.95 25.13
C LYS A 102 -3.73 -12.45 23.74
N THR A 103 -2.55 -11.86 23.64
CA THR A 103 -1.98 -11.38 22.38
C THR A 103 -1.70 -12.58 21.49
N THR A 104 -2.48 -12.74 20.43
CA THR A 104 -2.04 -13.48 19.26
C THR A 104 -1.03 -12.61 18.54
N ALA A 105 0.14 -13.17 18.17
CA ALA A 105 1.09 -12.43 17.34
C ALA A 105 0.37 -11.97 16.07
N VAL A 106 0.34 -10.66 15.84
CA VAL A 106 -0.13 -10.12 14.56
C VAL A 106 0.85 -10.63 13.52
N ALA A 107 0.37 -11.48 12.60
CA ALA A 107 1.19 -11.97 11.52
C ALA A 107 1.49 -10.79 10.59
N HIS A 108 2.78 -10.48 10.40
CA HIS A 108 3.20 -9.41 9.50
C HIS A 108 2.64 -9.68 8.10
N ALA A 109 1.78 -8.79 7.60
CA ALA A 109 1.20 -8.91 6.26
C ALA A 109 2.21 -8.51 5.19
N ASP A 110 1.92 -8.81 3.92
CA ASP A 110 2.53 -8.00 2.86
C ASP A 110 2.07 -6.54 3.03
N ALA A 111 2.98 -5.58 2.83
CA ALA A 111 2.69 -4.17 3.11
C ALA A 111 1.57 -3.58 2.23
N TYR A 112 1.25 -4.22 1.11
CA TYR A 112 0.19 -3.80 0.19
C TYR A 112 -1.09 -4.62 0.32
N GLU A 113 -1.12 -5.61 1.21
CA GLU A 113 -2.27 -6.45 1.49
C GLU A 113 -3.11 -5.87 2.63
N ALA A 114 -4.44 -5.86 2.46
CA ALA A 114 -5.40 -5.61 3.51
C ALA A 114 -5.78 -6.94 4.19
N GLN A 115 -5.28 -7.17 5.41
CA GLN A 115 -5.74 -8.30 6.20
C GLN A 115 -7.12 -8.03 6.81
N ALA A 116 -8.17 -8.53 6.16
CA ALA A 116 -9.40 -8.86 6.88
C ALA A 116 -9.12 -10.16 7.66
N GLY A 117 -8.69 -10.04 8.92
CA GLY A 117 -8.44 -11.20 9.79
C GLY A 117 -9.60 -12.20 9.75
N LYS A 118 -9.34 -13.48 10.09
CA LYS A 118 -10.41 -14.51 10.13
C LYS A 118 -11.63 -13.97 10.87
N VAL A 119 -12.84 -14.21 10.34
CA VAL A 119 -14.09 -13.97 11.09
C VAL A 119 -13.95 -14.68 12.42
N ILE A 120 -13.81 -13.90 13.48
CA ILE A 120 -13.60 -14.43 14.82
C ILE A 120 -15.01 -14.70 15.34
N ALA A 121 -15.35 -15.98 15.53
CA ALA A 121 -16.59 -16.33 16.20
C ALA A 121 -16.61 -15.69 17.60
N GLU A 122 -17.72 -15.04 17.93
CA GLU A 122 -17.97 -14.38 19.23
C GLU A 122 -17.91 -15.37 20.40
#